data_AF-A0A1H5XMV4-F1
#
_entry.id   AF-A0A1H5XMV4-F1
#
_cell.length_a   1.000
_cell.length_b   1.000
_cell.length_c   1.000
_cell.angle_alpha   90.00
_cell.angle_beta   90.00
_cell.angle_gamma   90.00
#
_symmetry.space_group_name_H-M   'P 1'
#
loop_
_entity.id
_entity.type
_entity.pdbx_description
1 polymer ?
#
loop_
_entity_poly.entity_id
_entity_poly.type
_entity_poly.pdbx_seq_one_letter_code
_entity_poly.pdbx_strand_id
1 'polypeptide(L)'
;MVTDFKIAKKTLRTSNSQLNIIAVNGCCYGKDSKPDKGDYFKYCGQRFWEFISGNNELFTEIIEPLGHNAKEKNDDFVKSYAQMINKFTKEFSNSFCKDTGEIDWEELVRFNSGI
;
A
#
# COMPACT_ATOMS: atom_id res chain seq x y z
N MET A 1 -11.37 11.50 -7.42
CA MET A 1 -11.76 11.58 -6.00
C MET A 1 -12.86 12.61 -5.72
N VAL A 2 -12.60 13.93 -5.85
CA VAL A 2 -13.62 14.96 -5.49
C VAL A 2 -14.88 14.85 -6.36
N THR A 3 -14.71 14.65 -7.67
CA THR A 3 -15.82 14.40 -8.60
C THR A 3 -16.62 13.16 -8.22
N ASP A 4 -15.94 12.08 -7.81
CA ASP A 4 -16.59 10.83 -7.39
C ASP A 4 -17.45 11.03 -6.14
N PHE A 5 -16.95 11.78 -5.14
CA PHE A 5 -17.73 12.16 -3.97
C PHE A 5 -18.96 13.00 -4.31
N LYS A 6 -18.84 13.94 -5.25
CA LYS A 6 -19.98 14.76 -5.72
C LYS A 6 -21.02 13.90 -6.41
N ILE A 7 -20.59 13.01 -7.31
CA ILE A 7 -21.48 12.10 -8.05
C ILE A 7 -22.17 11.15 -7.07
N ALA A 8 -21.44 10.52 -6.17
CA ALA A 8 -22.01 9.60 -5.18
C ALA A 8 -23.04 10.28 -4.28
N LYS A 9 -22.72 11.48 -3.73
CA LYS A 9 -23.67 12.29 -2.96
C LYS A 9 -24.93 12.61 -3.74
N LYS A 10 -24.79 13.00 -5.03
CA LYS A 10 -25.94 13.29 -5.89
C LYS A 10 -26.79 12.04 -6.12
N THR A 11 -26.17 10.92 -6.50
CA THR A 11 -26.85 9.65 -6.79
C THR A 11 -27.60 9.13 -5.58
N LEU A 12 -26.97 9.07 -4.41
CA LEU A 12 -27.59 8.51 -3.21
C LEU A 12 -28.70 9.40 -2.61
N ARG A 13 -28.75 10.68 -3.00
CA ARG A 13 -29.85 11.61 -2.65
C ARG A 13 -31.00 11.56 -3.65
N THR A 14 -30.86 10.86 -4.77
CA THR A 14 -32.00 10.62 -5.67
C THR A 14 -33.04 9.73 -4.97
N SER A 15 -34.28 9.78 -5.42
CA SER A 15 -35.40 8.99 -4.86
C SER A 15 -35.85 9.37 -3.44
N ASN A 16 -35.67 10.63 -3.02
CA ASN A 16 -36.17 11.16 -1.74
C ASN A 16 -35.70 10.35 -0.51
N SER A 17 -34.46 9.85 -0.55
CA SER A 17 -33.93 8.89 0.43
C SER A 17 -33.86 9.39 1.88
N GLN A 18 -34.03 10.70 2.13
CA GLN A 18 -33.85 11.36 3.44
C GLN A 18 -32.48 11.10 4.09
N LEU A 19 -31.53 10.52 3.35
CA LEU A 19 -30.19 10.20 3.84
C LEU A 19 -29.34 11.46 3.97
N ASN A 20 -28.69 11.64 5.12
CA ASN A 20 -27.64 12.64 5.29
C ASN A 20 -26.30 12.03 4.88
N ILE A 21 -25.70 12.57 3.82
CA ILE A 21 -24.50 11.99 3.20
C ILE A 21 -23.34 12.95 3.31
N ILE A 22 -22.33 12.55 4.06
CA ILE A 22 -21.09 13.29 4.27
C ILE A 22 -19.95 12.49 3.65
N ALA A 23 -19.19 13.14 2.77
CA ALA A 23 -17.99 12.52 2.20
C ALA A 23 -16.81 12.77 3.13
N VAL A 24 -16.09 11.71 3.47
CA VAL A 24 -14.90 11.76 4.33
C VAL A 24 -13.75 11.05 3.62
N ASN A 25 -12.63 11.75 3.51
CA ASN A 25 -11.33 11.19 3.14
C ASN A 25 -10.57 10.86 4.44
N GLY A 26 -10.47 9.56 4.74
CA GLY A 26 -9.74 9.05 5.90
C GLY A 26 -8.25 8.90 5.61
N CYS A 27 -7.41 9.49 6.45
CA CYS A 27 -5.97 9.37 6.39
C CYS A 27 -5.47 8.80 7.72
N CYS A 28 -4.92 7.59 7.69
CA CYS A 28 -4.55 6.85 8.90
C CYS A 28 -3.50 7.59 9.77
N TYR A 29 -2.64 8.39 9.15
CA TYR A 29 -1.52 9.06 9.81
C TYR A 29 -1.37 10.52 9.37
N GLY A 30 -0.62 11.29 10.16
CA GLY A 30 -0.40 12.72 9.93
C GLY A 30 -1.43 13.61 10.66
N LYS A 31 -1.26 14.92 10.50
CA LYS A 31 -2.10 15.95 11.13
C LYS A 31 -2.60 16.92 10.06
N ASP A 32 -3.89 17.22 10.08
CA ASP A 32 -4.50 18.27 9.25
C ASP A 32 -5.25 19.27 10.15
N SER A 33 -4.82 20.53 10.10
CA SER A 33 -5.42 21.61 10.87
C SER A 33 -6.69 22.17 10.24
N LYS A 34 -6.97 21.85 8.97
CA LYS A 34 -8.15 22.34 8.23
C LYS A 34 -8.94 21.16 7.64
N PRO A 35 -9.64 20.35 8.45
CA PRO A 35 -10.28 19.13 7.99
C PRO A 35 -11.41 19.37 6.99
N ASP A 36 -12.14 20.49 7.10
CA ASP A 36 -13.17 20.84 6.14
C ASP A 36 -12.56 21.34 4.82
N LYS A 37 -12.85 20.65 3.71
CA LYS A 37 -12.43 21.02 2.35
C LYS A 37 -13.60 21.50 1.49
N GLY A 38 -14.75 21.80 2.10
CA GLY A 38 -16.00 22.20 1.46
C GLY A 38 -16.78 21.01 0.90
N ASP A 39 -16.21 20.31 -0.08
CA ASP A 39 -16.89 19.19 -0.75
C ASP A 39 -16.86 17.90 0.07
N TYR A 40 -15.85 17.75 0.93
CA TYR A 40 -15.59 16.60 1.78
C TYR A 40 -14.79 17.01 3.02
N PHE A 41 -14.78 16.16 4.04
CA PHE A 41 -13.88 16.30 5.19
C PHE A 41 -12.64 15.43 5.00
N LYS A 42 -11.47 15.94 5.34
CA LYS A 42 -10.24 15.16 5.47
C LYS A 42 -9.93 14.97 6.96
N TYR A 43 -10.05 13.74 7.44
CA TYR A 43 -9.68 13.39 8.81
C TYR A 43 -8.34 12.65 8.80
N CYS A 44 -7.41 13.07 9.66
CA CYS A 44 -6.05 12.52 9.71
C CYS A 44 -5.69 12.08 11.13
N GLY A 45 -4.97 10.96 11.24
CA GLY A 45 -4.46 10.46 12.52
C GLY A 45 -5.58 10.19 13.51
N GLN A 46 -5.40 10.62 14.76
CA GLN A 46 -6.36 10.45 15.85
C GLN A 46 -7.80 10.80 15.45
N ARG A 47 -8.03 11.94 14.78
CA ARG A 47 -9.37 12.37 14.37
C ARG A 47 -10.06 11.36 13.45
N PHE A 48 -9.32 10.72 12.56
CA PHE A 48 -9.89 9.70 11.67
C PHE A 48 -10.26 8.43 12.44
N TRP A 49 -9.34 7.93 13.26
CA TRP A 49 -9.55 6.71 14.03
C TRP A 49 -10.67 6.88 15.06
N GLU A 50 -10.72 8.01 15.75
CA GLU A 50 -11.82 8.37 16.65
C GLU A 50 -13.15 8.47 15.90
N PHE A 51 -13.16 9.10 14.72
CA PHE A 51 -14.38 9.25 13.92
C PHE A 51 -15.02 7.91 13.54
N ILE A 52 -14.21 6.91 13.17
CA ILE A 52 -14.75 5.61 12.72
C ILE A 52 -15.01 4.62 13.86
N SER A 53 -14.42 4.83 15.04
CA SER A 53 -14.47 3.86 16.14
C SER A 53 -15.16 4.36 17.41
N GLY A 54 -15.26 5.67 17.60
CA GLY A 54 -15.63 6.29 18.88
C GLY A 54 -14.54 6.21 19.96
N ASN A 55 -13.36 5.63 19.66
CA ASN A 55 -12.22 5.54 20.58
C ASN A 55 -11.13 6.55 20.17
N ASN A 56 -10.83 7.49 21.07
CA ASN A 56 -9.82 8.52 20.86
C ASN A 56 -8.37 8.00 20.97
N GLU A 57 -8.14 6.80 21.52
CA GLU A 57 -6.83 6.17 21.68
C GLU A 57 -6.54 5.10 20.61
N LEU A 58 -7.52 4.77 19.75
CA LEU A 58 -7.36 3.71 18.76
C LEU A 58 -6.14 3.92 17.85
N PHE A 59 -5.80 5.17 17.52
CA PHE A 59 -4.67 5.50 16.64
C PHE A 59 -3.30 5.05 17.19
N THR A 60 -3.18 4.88 18.52
CA THR A 60 -2.00 4.29 19.16
C THR A 60 -2.16 2.81 19.40
N GLU A 61 -3.36 2.36 19.79
CA GLU A 61 -3.66 0.95 20.06
C GLU A 61 -3.42 0.04 18.84
N ILE A 62 -3.64 0.55 17.63
CA ILE A 62 -3.41 -0.23 16.40
C ILE A 62 -1.93 -0.48 16.07
N ILE A 63 -0.99 0.28 16.67
CA ILE A 63 0.43 0.18 16.32
C ILE A 63 1.03 -1.15 16.77
N GLU A 64 0.72 -1.60 17.97
CA GLU A 64 1.24 -2.85 18.53
C GLU A 64 0.82 -4.10 17.72
N PRO A 65 -0.48 -4.33 17.43
CA PRO A 65 -0.90 -5.47 16.61
C PRO A 65 -0.39 -5.38 15.16
N LEU A 66 -0.29 -4.17 14.59
CA LEU A 66 0.32 -3.99 13.27
C LEU A 66 1.81 -4.37 13.28
N GLY A 67 2.55 -3.96 14.32
CA GLY A 67 3.96 -4.29 14.46
C GLY A 67 4.21 -5.79 14.63
N HIS A 68 3.46 -6.44 15.54
CA HIS A 68 3.62 -7.87 15.81
C HIS A 68 3.23 -8.72 14.59
N ASN A 69 2.04 -8.50 14.01
CA ASN A 69 1.56 -9.28 12.88
C ASN A 69 2.36 -9.01 11.60
N ALA A 70 2.88 -7.78 11.42
CA ALA A 70 3.78 -7.48 10.31
C ALA A 70 5.10 -8.26 10.42
N LYS A 71 5.62 -8.49 11.64
CA LYS A 71 6.84 -9.26 11.83
C LYS A 71 6.70 -10.70 11.31
N GLU A 72 5.60 -11.37 11.65
CA GLU A 72 5.33 -12.73 11.19
C GLU A 72 5.32 -12.82 9.65
N LYS A 73 4.64 -11.88 8.99
CA LYS A 73 4.59 -11.82 7.52
C LYS A 73 5.93 -11.42 6.90
N ASN A 74 6.71 -10.58 7.58
CA ASN A 74 8.04 -10.19 7.14
C ASN A 74 9.01 -11.36 7.19
N ASP A 75 8.96 -12.20 8.22
CA ASP A 75 9.85 -13.36 8.34
C ASP A 75 9.60 -14.37 7.20
N ASP A 76 8.32 -14.65 6.89
CA ASP A 76 7.94 -15.46 5.73
C ASP A 76 8.38 -14.82 4.41
N PHE A 77 8.15 -13.51 4.25
CA PHE A 77 8.56 -12.77 3.05
C PHE A 77 10.07 -12.80 2.86
N VAL A 78 10.86 -12.55 3.90
CA VAL A 78 12.33 -12.57 3.85
C VAL A 78 12.84 -13.94 3.42
N LYS A 79 12.24 -15.01 3.93
CA LYS A 79 12.57 -16.37 3.52
C LYS A 79 12.26 -16.61 2.04
N SER A 80 11.06 -16.26 1.58
CA SER A 80 10.69 -16.41 0.16
C SER A 80 11.53 -15.51 -0.77
N TYR A 81 11.88 -14.31 -0.31
CA TYR A 81 12.75 -13.39 -1.03
C TYR A 81 14.17 -13.96 -1.19
N ALA A 82 14.76 -14.47 -0.11
CA ALA A 82 16.08 -15.11 -0.16
C ALA A 82 16.10 -16.33 -1.08
N GLN A 83 15.03 -17.14 -1.07
CA GLN A 83 14.87 -18.26 -2.00
C GLN A 83 14.84 -17.79 -3.47
N MET A 84 14.14 -16.69 -3.74
CA MET A 84 14.06 -16.13 -5.10
C MET A 84 15.40 -15.57 -5.57
N ILE A 85 16.14 -14.88 -4.69
CA ILE A 85 17.51 -14.44 -4.98
C ILE A 85 18.39 -15.64 -5.33
N ASN A 86 18.40 -16.68 -4.50
CA ASN A 86 19.20 -17.88 -4.76
C ASN A 86 18.83 -18.56 -6.07
N LYS A 87 17.53 -18.63 -6.38
CA LYS A 87 17.05 -19.19 -7.65
C LYS A 87 17.56 -18.38 -8.84
N PHE A 88 17.38 -17.06 -8.82
CA PHE A 88 17.86 -16.20 -9.90
C PHE A 88 19.37 -16.17 -10.02
N THR A 89 20.11 -16.19 -8.91
CA THR A 89 21.57 -16.32 -8.94
C THR A 89 21.99 -17.63 -9.58
N LYS A 90 21.34 -18.75 -9.24
CA LYS A 90 21.64 -20.05 -9.86
C LYS A 90 21.33 -20.06 -11.35
N GLU A 91 20.15 -19.58 -11.74
CA GLU A 91 19.75 -19.50 -13.15
C GLU A 91 20.69 -18.58 -13.94
N PHE A 92 21.05 -17.43 -13.36
CA PHE A 92 22.01 -16.50 -13.96
C PHE A 92 23.39 -17.14 -14.13
N SER A 93 23.93 -17.76 -13.08
CA SER A 93 25.24 -18.40 -13.15
C SER A 93 25.28 -19.55 -14.16
N ASN A 94 24.20 -20.33 -14.25
CA ASN A 94 24.13 -21.43 -15.19
C ASN A 94 24.04 -20.97 -16.66
N SER A 95 23.40 -19.83 -16.92
CA SER A 95 23.17 -19.35 -18.28
C SER A 95 24.18 -18.32 -18.77
N PHE A 96 24.78 -17.55 -17.85
CA PHE A 96 25.55 -16.36 -18.19
C PHE A 96 26.91 -16.26 -17.47
N CYS A 97 27.38 -17.33 -16.81
CA CYS A 97 28.75 -17.41 -16.31
C CYS A 97 29.49 -18.58 -16.96
N LYS A 98 30.80 -18.39 -17.17
CA LYS A 98 31.72 -19.42 -17.66
C LYS A 98 32.12 -20.37 -16.53
N ASP A 99 32.69 -21.51 -16.87
CA ASP A 99 33.23 -22.47 -15.88
C ASP A 99 34.32 -21.85 -14.98
N THR A 100 34.98 -20.78 -15.43
CA THR A 100 35.94 -20.01 -14.64
C THR A 100 35.29 -19.13 -13.57
N GLY A 101 33.96 -18.98 -13.59
CA GLY A 101 33.18 -18.12 -12.70
C GLY A 101 33.02 -16.67 -13.17
N GLU A 102 33.64 -16.29 -14.30
CA GLU A 102 33.46 -14.97 -14.91
C GLU A 102 32.14 -14.89 -15.67
N ILE A 103 31.53 -13.70 -15.73
CA ILE A 103 30.31 -13.46 -16.52
C ILE A 103 30.64 -13.54 -18.00
N ASP A 104 29.84 -14.30 -18.75
CA ASP A 104 29.81 -14.27 -20.21
C ASP A 104 28.96 -13.09 -20.69
N TRP A 105 29.60 -11.92 -20.78
CA TRP A 105 28.95 -10.69 -21.21
C TRP A 105 28.39 -10.77 -22.64
N GLU A 106 29.02 -11.53 -23.52
CA GLU A 106 28.56 -11.65 -24.89
C GLU A 106 27.22 -12.39 -24.93
N GLU A 107 27.13 -13.54 -24.24
CA GLU A 107 25.90 -14.32 -24.14
C GLU A 107 24.78 -13.51 -23.47
N LEU A 108 25.08 -12.81 -22.36
CA LEU A 108 24.10 -12.01 -21.64
C LEU A 108 23.54 -10.86 -22.51
N VAL A 109 24.40 -10.14 -23.23
CA VAL A 109 23.98 -9.03 -24.11
C VAL A 109 23.19 -9.56 -25.31
N ARG A 110 23.61 -10.68 -25.91
CA ARG A 110 22.85 -11.34 -26.99
C ARG A 110 21.47 -11.80 -26.51
N PHE A 111 21.37 -12.37 -25.31
CA PHE A 111 20.07 -12.74 -24.74
C PHE A 111 19.16 -11.53 -24.51
N ASN A 112 19.70 -10.42 -24.00
CA ASN A 112 18.89 -9.25 -23.67
C ASN A 112 18.50 -8.40 -24.89
N SER A 113 19.37 -8.31 -25.89
CA SER A 113 19.27 -7.32 -26.98
C SER A 113 19.46 -7.92 -28.38
N GLY A 114 19.63 -9.23 -28.50
CA GLY A 114 19.71 -9.94 -29.78
C GLY A 114 18.35 -10.02 -30.49
N ILE A 115 18.40 -10.26 -31.79
CA ILE A 115 17.23 -10.49 -32.66
C ILE A 115 16.94 -11.98 -32.73
#